data_AF-A0A382JGZ1-F1
#
_entry.id   AF-A0A382JGZ1-F1
#
_cell.length_a   1.000
_cell.length_b   1.000
_cell.length_c   1.000
_cell.angle_alpha   90.00
_cell.angle_beta   90.00
_cell.angle_gamma   90.00
#
_symmetry.space_group_name_H-M   'P 1'
#
loop_
_entity.id
_entity.type
_entity.pdbx_description
1 polymer ?
#
loop_
_entity_poly.entity_id
_entity_poly.type
_entity_poly.pdbx_seq_one_letter_code
_entity_poly.pdbx_strand_id
1 'polypeptide(L)'
;MWDPIIEGCTTSTACNYNPEAKKDDNSCIDPLGCDNWCPGDTTEVKELDCAGVCGGVQFIDCSGQCGILITDDCGVCGGNNTICKDCNGVINGAAELDKCGDCVGGDTGLEACTYDCSGYWGGSAELDQCSVCEGDNSTCKDCNNIINGTAYIDGC
;
A
#
# COMPACT_ATOMS: atom_id res chain seq x y z
N MET A 1 -0.23 39.28 -67.32
CA MET A 1 0.12 37.95 -66.77
C MET A 1 -1.02 37.59 -65.83
N TRP A 2 -1.69 36.45 -66.05
CA TRP A 2 -2.73 35.97 -65.15
C TRP A 2 -2.05 35.16 -64.05
N ASP A 3 -2.35 35.49 -62.80
CA ASP A 3 -1.87 34.79 -61.62
C ASP A 3 -3.07 33.98 -61.08
N PRO A 4 -3.08 32.64 -61.19
CA PRO A 4 -4.19 31.83 -60.73
C PRO A 4 -4.35 31.97 -59.22
N ILE A 5 -5.59 32.16 -58.76
CA ILE A 5 -5.91 32.09 -57.34
C ILE A 5 -5.92 30.61 -56.95
N ILE A 6 -4.91 30.21 -56.20
CA ILE A 6 -4.85 28.89 -55.56
C ILE A 6 -5.73 28.97 -54.31
N GLU A 7 -6.69 28.06 -54.20
CA GLU A 7 -7.54 27.89 -53.03
C GLU A 7 -7.03 26.70 -52.19
N GLY A 8 -7.25 26.76 -50.88
CA GLY A 8 -6.75 25.78 -49.92
C GLY A 8 -6.66 26.40 -48.52
N CYS A 9 -6.46 25.57 -47.48
CA CYS A 9 -6.37 26.06 -46.11
C CYS A 9 -5.29 27.14 -45.95
N THR A 10 -5.69 28.33 -45.49
CA THR A 10 -4.78 29.48 -45.28
C THR A 10 -4.32 29.67 -43.83
N THR A 11 -4.83 28.88 -42.89
CA THR A 11 -4.43 28.94 -41.47
C THR A 11 -3.08 28.25 -41.26
N SER A 12 -2.03 29.01 -40.98
CA SER A 12 -0.64 28.53 -40.91
C SER A 12 -0.33 27.50 -39.82
N THR A 13 -1.26 27.25 -38.90
CA THR A 13 -1.17 26.25 -37.83
C THR A 13 -2.02 24.99 -38.10
N ALA A 14 -2.77 24.95 -39.21
CA ALA A 14 -3.57 23.79 -39.57
C ALA A 14 -2.72 22.69 -40.22
N CYS A 15 -3.09 21.43 -39.98
CA CYS A 15 -2.37 20.24 -40.43
C CYS A 15 -2.23 20.11 -41.96
N ASN A 16 -3.12 20.75 -42.72
CA ASN A 16 -3.13 20.79 -44.18
C ASN A 16 -2.95 22.21 -44.75
N TYR A 17 -2.31 23.11 -44.00
CA TYR A 17 -1.97 24.45 -44.46
C TYR A 17 -1.26 24.44 -45.82
N ASN A 18 -1.77 25.24 -46.76
CA ASN A 18 -1.17 25.43 -48.07
C ASN A 18 -0.58 26.85 -48.18
N PRO A 19 0.76 27.02 -48.16
CA PRO A 19 1.39 28.34 -48.24
C PRO A 19 1.25 29.04 -49.61
N GLU A 20 0.82 28.32 -50.64
CA GLU A 20 0.53 28.91 -51.96
C GLU A 20 -0.94 29.38 -52.07
N ALA A 21 -1.82 28.97 -51.16
CA ALA A 21 -3.21 29.36 -51.16
C ALA A 21 -3.37 30.86 -50.85
N LYS A 22 -4.04 31.58 -51.75
CA LYS A 22 -4.32 33.02 -51.63
C LYS A 22 -5.74 33.30 -51.16
N LYS A 23 -6.54 32.24 -50.98
CA LYS A 23 -7.93 32.28 -50.52
C LYS A 23 -8.25 30.95 -49.82
N ASP A 24 -8.86 31.04 -48.64
CA ASP A 24 -9.30 29.87 -47.89
C ASP A 24 -10.45 29.13 -48.61
N ASP A 25 -10.39 27.81 -48.59
CA ASP A 25 -11.46 26.91 -49.04
C ASP A 25 -12.25 26.28 -47.87
N ASN A 26 -11.93 26.68 -46.64
CA ASN A 26 -12.45 26.13 -45.38
C ASN A 26 -12.11 24.64 -45.18
N SER A 27 -11.10 24.09 -45.87
CA SER A 27 -10.66 22.70 -45.69
C SER A 27 -9.71 22.50 -44.51
N CYS A 28 -9.39 23.55 -43.75
CA CYS A 28 -8.44 23.49 -42.64
C CYS A 28 -8.76 22.39 -41.62
N ILE A 29 -7.76 21.56 -41.34
CA ILE A 29 -7.79 20.53 -40.30
C ILE A 29 -7.00 21.09 -39.12
N ASP A 30 -7.68 21.41 -38.03
CA ASP A 30 -7.02 21.84 -36.80
C ASP A 30 -6.26 20.67 -36.16
N PRO A 31 -5.07 20.91 -35.56
CA PRO A 31 -4.37 19.90 -34.77
C PRO A 31 -5.18 19.41 -33.58
N LEU A 32 -4.97 18.16 -33.18
CA LEU A 32 -5.68 17.52 -32.06
C LEU A 32 -4.81 17.48 -30.81
N GLY A 33 -5.44 17.58 -29.64
CA GLY A 33 -4.74 17.56 -28.35
C GLY A 33 -3.76 18.72 -28.23
N CYS A 34 -2.49 18.40 -27.99
CA CYS A 34 -1.40 19.36 -27.84
C CYS A 34 -0.15 18.94 -28.65
N ASP A 35 0.93 19.75 -28.59
CA ASP A 35 2.12 19.65 -29.47
C ASP A 35 1.82 19.79 -30.98
N ASN A 36 0.64 20.29 -31.36
CA ASN A 36 0.15 20.40 -32.75
C ASN A 36 0.12 19.06 -33.50
N TRP A 37 -0.30 17.98 -32.84
CA TRP A 37 -0.43 16.66 -33.45
C TRP A 37 -1.44 16.62 -34.59
N CYS A 38 -1.09 15.97 -35.70
CA CYS A 38 -1.88 15.93 -36.92
C CYS A 38 -2.28 14.50 -37.34
N PRO A 39 -3.49 14.29 -37.92
CA PRO A 39 -3.93 12.98 -38.39
C PRO A 39 -2.97 12.37 -39.43
N GLY A 40 -2.21 11.36 -39.00
CA GLY A 40 -1.16 10.72 -39.80
C GLY A 40 0.21 10.68 -39.11
N ASP A 41 0.39 11.46 -38.05
CA ASP A 41 1.57 11.38 -37.18
C ASP A 41 1.66 10.00 -36.48
N THR A 42 2.89 9.52 -36.26
CA THR A 42 3.16 8.17 -35.74
C THR A 42 3.34 8.11 -34.22
N THR A 43 3.34 9.26 -33.54
CA THR A 43 3.33 9.35 -32.08
C THR A 43 1.89 9.34 -31.56
N GLU A 44 1.70 8.98 -30.29
CA GLU A 44 0.38 9.03 -29.66
C GLU A 44 -0.12 10.48 -29.51
N VAL A 45 -1.45 10.67 -29.65
CA VAL A 45 -2.10 11.95 -29.33
C VAL A 45 -1.90 12.23 -27.85
N LYS A 46 -1.26 13.35 -27.55
CA LYS A 46 -1.12 13.83 -26.18
C LYS A 46 -2.26 14.78 -25.86
N GLU A 47 -2.82 14.62 -24.67
CA GLU A 47 -3.77 15.56 -24.09
C GLU A 47 -3.10 16.50 -23.09
N LEU A 48 -3.76 17.62 -22.82
CA LEU A 48 -3.29 18.59 -21.85
C LEU A 48 -3.50 18.06 -20.42
N ASP A 49 -2.41 17.92 -19.65
CA ASP A 49 -2.52 17.59 -18.24
C ASP A 49 -3.07 18.78 -17.43
N CYS A 50 -3.39 18.50 -16.18
CA CYS A 50 -4.08 19.43 -15.32
C CYS A 50 -3.24 20.66 -14.88
N ALA A 51 -1.97 20.79 -15.32
CA ALA A 51 -1.17 22.00 -15.20
C ALA A 51 -0.91 22.71 -16.56
N GLY A 52 -1.58 22.28 -17.63
CA GLY A 52 -1.35 22.84 -18.96
C GLY A 52 -0.15 22.22 -19.69
N VAL A 53 0.31 21.02 -19.31
CA VAL A 53 1.48 20.37 -19.92
C VAL A 53 1.07 19.22 -20.82
N CYS A 54 1.62 19.20 -22.03
CA CYS A 54 1.25 18.22 -23.05
C CYS A 54 1.74 16.80 -22.73
N GLY A 55 0.82 15.85 -22.59
CA GLY A 55 1.11 14.46 -22.22
C GLY A 55 1.67 14.32 -20.80
N GLY A 56 1.38 15.29 -19.93
CA GLY A 56 1.74 15.24 -18.51
C GLY A 56 0.90 14.22 -17.72
N VAL A 57 1.27 14.00 -16.46
CA VAL A 57 0.72 12.93 -15.62
C VAL A 57 -0.25 13.41 -14.53
N GLN A 58 -0.63 14.70 -14.54
CA GLN A 58 -1.66 15.21 -13.61
C GLN A 58 -3.07 14.92 -14.13
N PHE A 59 -3.82 14.15 -13.36
CA PHE A 59 -5.24 13.88 -13.52
C PHE A 59 -6.06 14.78 -12.57
N ILE A 60 -7.02 14.26 -11.78
CA ILE A 60 -7.88 15.01 -10.84
C ILE A 60 -7.86 14.32 -9.45
N ASP A 61 -7.76 15.08 -8.34
CA ASP A 61 -7.61 14.56 -6.97
C ASP A 61 -8.93 14.21 -6.25
N CYS A 62 -8.73 13.82 -4.99
CA CYS A 62 -9.70 13.54 -3.93
C CYS A 62 -10.81 14.60 -3.79
N SER A 63 -10.61 15.81 -4.31
CA SER A 63 -11.50 16.97 -4.16
C SER A 63 -12.12 17.46 -5.48
N GLY A 64 -11.84 16.79 -6.61
CA GLY A 64 -12.37 17.18 -7.92
C GLY A 64 -11.64 18.37 -8.56
N GLN A 65 -10.50 18.77 -8.00
CA GLN A 65 -9.55 19.68 -8.63
C GLN A 65 -8.44 18.88 -9.28
N CYS A 66 -7.61 19.52 -10.11
CA CYS A 66 -6.42 18.92 -10.71
C CYS A 66 -5.51 18.18 -9.70
N GLY A 67 -5.06 16.95 -10.01
CA GLY A 67 -4.58 15.97 -9.03
C GLY A 67 -4.37 14.53 -9.55
N ILE A 68 -4.71 13.45 -8.80
CA ILE A 68 -4.68 12.02 -9.30
C ILE A 68 -5.82 11.07 -8.78
N LEU A 69 -6.44 11.24 -7.60
CA LEU A 69 -6.15 10.39 -6.42
C LEU A 69 -7.41 10.27 -5.46
N ILE A 70 -7.62 9.24 -4.59
CA ILE A 70 -8.84 9.11 -3.70
C ILE A 70 -8.51 8.71 -2.25
N THR A 71 -9.01 9.45 -1.24
CA THR A 71 -8.70 9.25 0.19
C THR A 71 -9.31 7.96 0.70
N ASP A 72 -8.46 7.03 1.12
CA ASP A 72 -8.84 5.79 1.79
C ASP A 72 -9.21 6.04 3.26
N ASP A 73 -9.70 5.01 3.95
CA ASP A 73 -10.17 5.10 5.34
C ASP A 73 -9.02 5.25 6.36
N CYS A 74 -7.76 5.14 5.91
CA CYS A 74 -6.57 5.54 6.65
C CYS A 74 -6.22 7.01 6.44
N GLY A 75 -6.99 7.76 5.64
CA GLY A 75 -6.71 9.13 5.24
C GLY A 75 -5.74 9.25 4.07
N VAL A 76 -5.43 8.17 3.35
CA VAL A 76 -4.42 8.16 2.28
C VAL A 76 -5.08 8.35 0.92
N CYS A 77 -4.87 9.53 0.32
CA CYS A 77 -5.25 9.79 -1.07
C CYS A 77 -4.49 8.79 -1.98
N GLY A 78 -5.21 7.92 -2.68
CA GLY A 78 -4.70 6.83 -3.53
C GLY A 78 -4.43 5.53 -2.79
N GLY A 79 -4.83 5.45 -1.51
CA GLY A 79 -4.61 4.30 -0.65
C GLY A 79 -5.55 3.11 -0.92
N ASN A 80 -5.38 2.06 -0.12
CA ASN A 80 -6.09 0.79 -0.24
C ASN A 80 -6.42 0.17 1.14
N ASN A 81 -6.47 1.01 2.17
CA ASN A 81 -6.70 0.69 3.57
C ASN A 81 -5.66 -0.24 4.21
N THR A 82 -4.54 -0.57 3.56
CA THR A 82 -3.60 -1.59 4.10
C THR A 82 -2.76 -1.06 5.27
N ILE A 83 -2.45 0.25 5.31
CA ILE A 83 -1.52 0.82 6.30
C ILE A 83 -2.12 0.95 7.71
N CYS A 84 -3.45 1.08 7.83
CA CYS A 84 -4.14 1.21 9.12
C CYS A 84 -5.05 0.01 9.45
N LYS A 85 -4.99 -1.08 8.68
CA LYS A 85 -5.58 -2.34 9.12
C LYS A 85 -4.73 -2.90 10.25
N ASP A 86 -5.38 -3.26 11.34
CA ASP A 86 -4.78 -4.04 12.41
C ASP A 86 -4.57 -5.51 11.97
N CYS A 87 -4.00 -6.36 12.82
CA CYS A 87 -3.74 -7.75 12.42
C CYS A 87 -5.01 -8.59 12.19
N ASN A 88 -6.17 -8.13 12.69
CA ASN A 88 -7.47 -8.75 12.49
C ASN A 88 -8.16 -8.22 11.20
N GLY A 89 -7.48 -7.33 10.47
CA GLY A 89 -7.99 -6.70 9.25
C GLY A 89 -8.95 -5.54 9.50
N VAL A 90 -9.07 -5.07 10.75
CA VAL A 90 -9.95 -3.97 11.12
C VAL A 90 -9.25 -2.64 10.85
N ILE A 91 -9.88 -1.81 10.03
CA ILE A 91 -9.41 -0.46 9.69
C ILE A 91 -9.44 0.42 10.93
N ASN A 92 -8.30 1.01 11.27
CA ASN A 92 -8.04 1.74 12.52
C ASN A 92 -8.39 0.90 13.77
N GLY A 93 -8.24 -0.42 13.67
CA GLY A 93 -8.40 -1.37 14.76
C GLY A 93 -7.24 -1.33 15.76
N ALA A 94 -7.30 -2.20 16.76
CA ALA A 94 -6.39 -2.21 17.91
C ALA A 94 -5.80 -3.60 18.21
N ALA A 95 -5.99 -4.58 17.32
CA ALA A 95 -5.38 -5.89 17.45
C ALA A 95 -3.92 -5.87 16.95
N GLU A 96 -3.01 -6.42 17.74
CA GLU A 96 -1.57 -6.46 17.43
C GLU A 96 -1.07 -7.90 17.31
N LEU A 97 -0.04 -8.12 16.50
CA LEU A 97 0.67 -9.40 16.47
C LEU A 97 1.52 -9.52 17.73
N ASP A 98 1.33 -10.61 18.48
CA ASP A 98 2.14 -10.91 19.65
C ASP A 98 3.48 -11.56 19.29
N LYS A 99 4.20 -12.07 20.30
CA LYS A 99 5.52 -12.70 20.12
C LYS A 99 5.47 -14.17 19.71
N CYS A 100 4.28 -14.77 19.68
CA CYS A 100 4.01 -16.07 19.07
C CYS A 100 3.60 -15.93 17.60
N GLY A 101 3.21 -14.72 17.17
CA GLY A 101 2.70 -14.44 15.83
C GLY A 101 1.18 -14.57 15.73
N ASP A 102 0.50 -14.68 16.87
CA ASP A 102 -0.96 -14.64 16.93
C ASP A 102 -1.45 -13.20 16.99
N CYS A 103 -2.62 -12.95 16.40
CA CYS A 103 -3.27 -11.65 16.44
C CYS A 103 -4.14 -11.53 17.69
N VAL A 104 -3.82 -10.60 18.58
CA VAL A 104 -4.40 -10.52 19.93
C VAL A 104 -4.81 -9.09 20.31
N GLY A 105 -5.58 -8.95 21.38
CA GLY A 105 -6.11 -7.65 21.81
C GLY A 105 -7.21 -7.13 20.88
N GLY A 106 -7.55 -5.85 20.99
CA GLY A 106 -8.61 -5.22 20.20
C GLY A 106 -9.95 -5.94 20.34
N ASP A 107 -10.50 -6.40 19.22
CA ASP A 107 -11.76 -7.14 19.11
C ASP A 107 -11.59 -8.67 18.93
N THR A 108 -10.35 -9.17 18.91
CA THR A 108 -10.05 -10.61 18.68
C THR A 108 -10.58 -11.52 19.77
N GLY A 109 -10.72 -11.00 21.00
CA GLY A 109 -11.02 -11.80 22.20
C GLY A 109 -9.87 -12.71 22.65
N LEU A 110 -8.67 -12.52 22.10
CA LEU A 110 -7.46 -13.27 22.44
C LEU A 110 -6.50 -12.42 23.28
N GLU A 111 -5.85 -13.05 24.24
CA GLU A 111 -4.78 -12.47 25.06
C GLU A 111 -3.40 -12.89 24.51
N ALA A 112 -2.40 -12.02 24.68
CA ALA A 112 -1.04 -12.30 24.22
C ALA A 112 -0.43 -13.52 24.92
N CYS A 113 0.31 -14.33 24.17
CA CYS A 113 1.05 -15.46 24.72
C CYS A 113 2.14 -15.00 25.71
N THR A 114 2.44 -15.85 26.69
CA THR A 114 3.54 -15.65 27.64
C THR A 114 4.75 -16.52 27.30
N TYR A 115 5.88 -16.27 27.96
CA TYR A 115 6.99 -17.21 27.99
C TYR A 115 6.68 -18.40 28.90
N ASP A 116 7.15 -19.57 28.51
CA ASP A 116 7.19 -20.77 29.34
C ASP A 116 8.38 -20.73 30.33
N CYS A 117 8.56 -21.77 31.15
CA CYS A 117 9.69 -21.80 32.09
C CYS A 117 11.07 -21.93 31.45
N SER A 118 11.14 -22.32 30.16
CA SER A 118 12.38 -22.36 29.36
C SER A 118 12.68 -21.03 28.66
N GLY A 119 11.76 -20.07 28.73
CA GLY A 119 11.89 -18.74 28.11
C GLY A 119 11.38 -18.67 26.67
N TYR A 120 10.65 -19.67 26.19
CA TYR A 120 10.04 -19.69 24.85
C TYR A 120 8.63 -19.10 24.89
N TRP A 121 8.35 -18.12 24.01
CA TRP A 121 7.01 -17.56 23.84
C TRP A 121 6.06 -18.63 23.30
N GLY A 122 4.93 -18.83 23.96
CA GLY A 122 3.93 -19.85 23.61
C GLY A 122 4.40 -21.29 23.82
N GLY A 123 5.53 -21.48 24.52
CA GLY A 123 6.01 -22.80 24.88
C GLY A 123 5.12 -23.48 25.92
N SER A 124 5.30 -24.79 26.09
CA SER A 124 4.52 -25.62 27.02
C SER A 124 5.35 -26.17 28.19
N ALA A 125 6.57 -25.66 28.39
CA ALA A 125 7.42 -26.10 29.49
C ALA A 125 6.90 -25.52 30.81
N GLU A 126 6.56 -26.41 31.74
CA GLU A 126 6.04 -26.06 33.07
C GLU A 126 7.08 -26.30 34.17
N LEU A 127 6.96 -25.54 35.26
CA LEU A 127 7.75 -25.77 36.47
C LEU A 127 7.24 -27.02 37.21
N ASP A 128 8.17 -27.86 37.67
CA ASP A 128 7.87 -28.91 38.63
C ASP A 128 7.69 -28.35 40.05
N GLN A 129 7.36 -29.22 41.02
CA GLN A 129 7.16 -28.82 42.41
C GLN A 129 8.46 -28.42 43.14
N CYS A 130 9.61 -28.57 42.49
CA CYS A 130 10.92 -28.09 42.90
C CYS A 130 11.30 -26.75 42.24
N SER A 131 10.38 -26.15 41.46
CA SER A 131 10.65 -24.97 40.60
C SER A 131 11.74 -25.19 39.56
N VAL A 132 11.90 -26.44 39.10
CA VAL A 132 12.77 -26.81 37.97
C VAL A 132 11.91 -26.94 36.73
N CYS A 133 12.32 -26.28 35.65
CA CYS A 133 11.62 -26.35 34.38
C CYS A 133 11.73 -27.76 33.77
N GLU A 134 10.60 -28.34 33.37
CA GLU A 134 10.47 -29.75 32.92
C GLU A 134 11.06 -30.78 33.90
N GLY A 135 11.12 -30.44 35.20
CA GLY A 135 11.68 -31.32 36.23
C GLY A 135 10.82 -32.54 36.56
N ASP A 136 11.45 -33.60 37.07
CA ASP A 136 10.83 -34.85 37.52
C ASP A 136 10.57 -34.87 39.05
N ASN A 137 10.63 -33.70 39.68
CA ASN A 137 10.65 -33.49 41.11
C ASN A 137 11.80 -34.18 41.86
N SER A 138 12.88 -34.64 41.21
CA SER A 138 13.99 -35.33 41.91
C SER A 138 14.85 -34.40 42.76
N THR A 139 14.98 -33.13 42.37
CA THR A 139 15.97 -32.18 42.93
C THR A 139 15.64 -31.68 44.34
N CYS A 140 14.37 -31.75 44.77
CA CYS A 140 13.91 -31.32 46.09
C CYS A 140 13.26 -32.44 46.92
N LYS A 141 13.49 -33.71 46.57
CA LYS A 141 13.08 -34.86 47.41
C LYS A 141 14.00 -35.02 48.62
N ASP A 142 13.42 -35.30 49.77
CA ASP A 142 14.15 -35.69 50.98
C ASP A 142 14.55 -37.18 50.96
N CYS A 143 15.24 -37.68 51.99
CA CYS A 143 15.69 -39.08 52.01
C CYS A 143 14.54 -40.13 52.09
N ASN A 144 13.30 -39.70 52.33
CA ASN A 144 12.09 -40.53 52.25
C ASN A 144 11.35 -40.37 50.91
N ASN A 145 11.94 -39.69 49.93
CA ASN A 145 11.33 -39.32 48.63
C ASN A 145 10.16 -38.33 48.73
N ILE A 146 10.06 -37.57 49.83
CA ILE A 146 9.03 -36.54 50.01
C ILE A 146 9.53 -35.24 49.36
N ILE A 147 8.77 -34.74 48.38
CA ILE A 147 9.02 -33.47 47.68
C ILE A 147 8.91 -32.31 48.68
N ASN A 148 9.94 -31.47 48.74
CA ASN A 148 10.11 -30.39 49.74
C ASN A 148 10.05 -30.90 51.20
N GLY A 149 10.40 -32.17 51.44
CA GLY A 149 10.51 -32.76 52.77
C GLY A 149 11.75 -32.28 53.54
N THR A 150 11.79 -32.57 54.84
CA THR A 150 12.85 -32.10 55.75
C THR A 150 13.78 -33.21 56.27
N ALA A 151 13.61 -34.46 55.81
CA ALA A 151 14.45 -35.58 56.27
C ALA A 151 15.85 -35.56 55.66
N TYR A 152 16.87 -35.55 56.52
CA TYR A 152 18.29 -35.59 56.14
C TYR A 152 19.00 -36.81 56.73
N ILE A 153 20.23 -37.05 56.30
CA ILE A 153 21.00 -38.31 56.42
C ILE A 153 21.31 -38.83 57.84
N ASP A 154 20.85 -38.21 58.94
CA ASP A 154 20.86 -38.87 60.27
C ASP A 154 19.57 -39.64 60.61
N GLY A 155 18.49 -39.42 59.83
CA GLY A 155 17.19 -40.08 59.98
C GLY A 155 16.84 -41.12 58.92
N CYS A 156 17.81 -41.60 58.15
CA CYS A 156 17.69 -42.64 57.11
C CYS A 156 18.87 -43.63 57.21
#